data_AF-A0A5F2GK10-F1
#
_entry.id   AF-A0A5F2GK10-F1
#
_cell.length_a   1.000
_cell.length_b   1.000
_cell.length_c   1.000
_cell.angle_alpha   90.00
_cell.angle_beta   90.00
_cell.angle_gamma   90.00
#
_symmetry.space_group_name_H-M   'P 1'
#
loop_
_entity.id
_entity.type
_entity.pdbx_description
1 polymer ?
#
loop_
_entity_poly.entity_id
_entity_poly.type
_entity_poly.pdbx_seq_one_letter_code
_entity_poly.pdbx_strand_id
1 'polypeptide(L)'
;MVVSWAYADLKKNAFGAILIASLLALVPPAVTGWTNAAAPIQSVAAIGATIKSAQWGQGRINYVLLLDDGSSVLVDDDRLHVIGSHIGIERVSRENGFVFYRFPE
;
A
#
# COMPACT_ATOMS: atom_id res chain seq x y z
N MET A 1 1.82 -53.42 -13.05
CA MET A 1 3.02 -52.58 -13.23
C MET A 1 2.59 -51.27 -13.89
N VAL A 2 2.05 -50.32 -13.14
CA VAL A 2 1.42 -49.10 -13.71
C VAL A 2 1.54 -47.91 -12.76
N VAL A 3 2.76 -47.52 -12.35
CA VAL A 3 2.90 -46.30 -11.50
C VAL A 3 4.22 -45.54 -11.69
N SER A 4 5.28 -46.15 -12.24
CA SER A 4 6.60 -45.50 -12.26
C SER A 4 6.72 -44.35 -13.26
N TRP A 5 6.05 -44.41 -14.42
CA TRP A 5 6.17 -43.37 -15.46
C TRP A 5 5.39 -42.09 -15.08
N ALA A 6 4.17 -42.22 -14.55
CA ALA A 6 3.35 -41.09 -14.14
C ALA A 6 4.00 -40.30 -12.99
N TYR A 7 4.68 -40.98 -12.06
CA TYR A 7 5.44 -40.32 -10.99
C TYR A 7 6.70 -39.62 -11.51
N ALA A 8 7.37 -40.19 -12.52
CA ALA A 8 8.54 -39.60 -13.14
C ALA A 8 8.20 -38.31 -13.91
N ASP A 9 7.11 -38.29 -14.68
CA ASP A 9 6.65 -37.10 -15.41
C ASP A 9 6.13 -36.00 -14.47
N LEU A 10 5.41 -36.37 -13.41
CA LEU A 10 4.96 -35.43 -12.38
C LEU A 10 6.16 -34.75 -11.72
N LYS A 11 7.22 -35.50 -11.38
CA LYS A 11 8.44 -34.96 -10.75
C LYS A 11 9.27 -34.08 -11.70
N LYS A 12 9.26 -34.38 -13.00
CA LYS A 12 9.98 -33.62 -14.04
C LYS A 12 9.32 -32.27 -14.34
N ASN A 13 8.00 -32.21 -14.34
CA ASN A 13 7.23 -30.98 -14.54
C ASN A 13 6.92 -30.23 -13.25
N ALA A 14 6.99 -30.88 -12.08
CA ALA A 14 6.76 -30.24 -10.79
C ALA A 14 7.70 -29.06 -10.55
N PHE A 15 8.98 -29.16 -10.91
CA PHE A 15 9.91 -28.03 -10.77
C PHE A 15 9.49 -26.83 -11.63
N GLY A 16 9.03 -27.06 -12.85
CA GLY A 16 8.52 -25.99 -13.73
C GLY A 16 7.22 -25.37 -13.21
N ALA A 17 6.28 -26.20 -12.75
CA ALA A 17 5.02 -25.74 -12.17
C ALA A 17 5.25 -24.96 -10.86
N ILE A 18 6.17 -25.42 -10.01
CA ILE A 18 6.57 -24.73 -8.78
C ILE A 18 7.21 -23.39 -9.11
N LEU A 19 8.12 -23.32 -10.09
CA LEU A 19 8.74 -22.06 -10.51
C LEU A 19 7.71 -21.05 -11.05
N ILE A 20 6.77 -21.49 -11.88
CA ILE A 20 5.71 -20.63 -12.42
C ILE A 20 4.79 -20.14 -11.30
N ALA A 21 4.36 -21.03 -10.40
CA ALA A 21 3.54 -20.65 -9.25
C ALA A 21 4.29 -19.67 -8.32
N SER A 22 5.59 -19.88 -8.10
CA SER A 22 6.44 -18.99 -7.30
C SER A 22 6.56 -17.60 -7.93
N LEU A 23 6.70 -17.54 -9.26
CA LEU A 23 6.81 -16.29 -9.99
C LEU A 23 5.48 -15.53 -10.01
N LEU A 24 4.35 -16.24 -10.15
CA LEU A 24 3.01 -15.66 -10.10
C LEU A 24 2.61 -15.20 -8.69
N ALA A 25 3.10 -15.86 -7.64
CA ALA A 25 2.91 -15.44 -6.27
C ALA A 25 3.70 -14.16 -5.93
N LEU A 26 4.76 -13.85 -6.69
CA LEU A 26 5.49 -12.59 -6.59
C LEU A 26 4.71 -11.48 -7.31
N VAL A 27 3.65 -10.97 -6.69
CA VAL A 27 3.04 -9.72 -7.15
C VAL A 27 3.86 -8.55 -6.63
N PRO A 28 4.50 -7.74 -7.50
CA PRO A 28 5.27 -6.60 -7.04
C PRO A 28 4.38 -5.57 -6.34
N PRO A 29 4.87 -4.88 -5.29
CA PRO A 29 4.14 -3.79 -4.64
C PRO A 29 3.71 -2.67 -5.62
N ALA A 30 4.45 -2.50 -6.71
CA ALA A 30 4.09 -1.55 -7.76
C ALA A 30 2.78 -1.92 -8.49
N VAL A 31 2.52 -3.22 -8.68
CA VAL A 31 1.29 -3.71 -9.33
C VAL A 31 0.08 -3.52 -8.41
N THR A 32 0.24 -3.79 -7.11
CA THR A 32 -0.82 -3.52 -6.13
C THR A 32 -1.05 -2.01 -5.95
N GLY A 33 0.01 -1.20 -5.96
CA GLY A 33 -0.10 0.26 -5.95
C GLY A 33 -0.88 0.81 -7.14
N TRP A 34 -0.59 0.33 -8.35
CA TRP A 34 -1.31 0.75 -9.57
C TRP A 34 -2.78 0.33 -9.53
N THR A 35 -3.07 -0.94 -9.23
CA THR A 35 -4.47 -1.41 -9.15
C THR A 35 -5.28 -0.63 -8.12
N ASN A 36 -4.68 -0.25 -6.99
CA ASN A 36 -5.30 0.64 -6.01
C ASN A 36 -5.49 2.07 -6.54
N ALA A 37 -4.50 2.64 -7.21
CA ALA A 37 -4.59 3.99 -7.77
C ALA A 37 -5.64 4.12 -8.90
N ALA A 38 -5.90 3.02 -9.62
CA ALA A 38 -6.90 2.97 -10.69
C ALA A 38 -8.34 2.79 -10.19
N ALA A 39 -8.55 2.25 -8.99
CA ALA A 39 -9.88 2.07 -8.42
C ALA A 39 -10.57 3.44 -8.17
N PRO A 40 -11.85 3.64 -8.50
CA PRO A 40 -12.53 4.91 -8.24
C PRO A 40 -12.53 5.29 -6.76
N ILE A 41 -12.54 6.61 -6.49
CA ILE A 41 -12.70 7.13 -5.13
C ILE A 41 -14.18 6.97 -4.74
N GLN A 42 -14.41 6.29 -3.63
CA GLN A 42 -15.75 6.07 -3.08
C GLN A 42 -16.14 7.21 -2.13
N SER A 43 -15.22 7.66 -1.28
CA SER A 43 -15.50 8.71 -0.30
C SER A 43 -14.24 9.44 0.15
N VAL A 44 -14.40 10.71 0.50
CA VAL A 44 -13.37 11.54 1.12
C VAL A 44 -13.94 12.09 2.43
N ALA A 45 -13.25 11.88 3.54
CA ALA A 45 -13.65 12.37 4.86
C ALA A 45 -12.55 13.26 5.45
N ALA A 46 -12.93 14.43 5.98
CA ALA A 46 -12.03 15.30 6.72
C ALA A 46 -11.82 14.75 8.15
N ILE A 47 -10.56 14.64 8.57
CA ILE A 47 -10.17 14.15 9.89
C ILE A 47 -9.10 15.08 10.47
N GLY A 48 -9.18 15.38 11.76
CA GLY A 48 -8.13 16.13 12.47
C GLY A 48 -6.92 15.25 12.77
N ALA A 49 -5.74 15.83 12.63
CA ALA A 49 -4.48 15.18 12.92
C ALA A 49 -3.44 16.18 13.43
N THR A 50 -2.55 15.71 14.30
CA THR A 50 -1.41 16.48 14.81
C THR A 50 -0.12 15.99 14.16
N ILE A 51 0.68 16.91 13.61
CA ILE A 51 1.98 16.56 13.03
C ILE A 51 2.98 16.25 14.14
N LYS A 52 3.51 15.03 14.17
CA LYS A 52 4.47 14.59 15.21
C LYS A 52 5.92 14.71 14.77
N SER A 53 6.20 14.38 13.52
CA SER A 53 7.53 14.51 12.95
C SER A 53 7.47 14.64 11.44
N ALA A 54 8.56 15.08 10.85
CA ALA A 54 8.75 15.18 9.43
C ALA A 54 10.11 14.60 9.08
N GLN A 55 10.17 13.76 8.05
CA GLN A 55 11.39 13.21 7.51
C GLN A 55 11.50 13.53 6.03
N TRP A 56 12.55 14.25 5.65
CA TRP A 56 12.85 14.51 4.25
C TRP A 56 13.40 13.25 3.57
N GLY A 57 12.84 12.86 2.43
CA GLY A 57 13.30 11.71 1.66
C GLY A 57 12.85 11.74 0.20
N GLN A 58 13.76 11.43 -0.72
CA GLN A 58 13.45 11.30 -2.16
C GLN A 58 12.72 12.50 -2.78
N GLY A 59 12.97 13.72 -2.30
CA GLY A 59 12.36 14.95 -2.83
C GLY A 59 10.94 15.25 -2.30
N ARG A 60 10.45 14.46 -1.34
CA ARG A 60 9.19 14.71 -0.63
C ARG A 60 9.41 14.66 0.88
N ILE A 61 8.43 15.13 1.64
CA ILE A 61 8.46 15.13 3.11
C ILE A 61 7.47 14.07 3.59
N ASN A 62 7.97 13.08 4.32
CA ASN A 62 7.13 12.10 5.01
C ASN A 62 6.79 12.64 6.39
N TYR A 63 5.52 12.91 6.63
CA TYR A 63 4.99 13.34 7.91
C TYR A 63 4.44 12.14 8.70
N VAL A 64 4.84 12.03 9.97
CA VAL A 64 4.14 11.18 10.94
C VAL A 64 3.04 12.03 11.55
N LEU A 65 1.79 11.61 11.36
CA LEU A 65 0.61 12.28 11.88
C LEU A 65 -0.05 11.42 12.95
N LEU A 66 -0.45 12.03 14.06
CA LEU A 66 -1.32 11.42 15.06
C LEU A 66 -2.76 11.89 14.80
N LEU A 67 -3.63 10.98 14.38
CA LEU A 67 -5.05 11.26 14.19
C LEU A 67 -5.75 11.50 15.53
N ASP A 68 -6.89 12.18 15.50
CA ASP A 68 -7.70 12.45 16.69
C ASP A 68 -8.22 11.18 17.39
N ASP A 69 -8.34 10.07 16.65
CA ASP A 69 -8.68 8.76 17.22
C ASP A 69 -7.50 8.08 17.95
N GLY A 70 -6.32 8.70 17.96
CA GLY A 70 -5.10 8.20 18.57
C GLY A 70 -4.23 7.33 17.65
N SER A 71 -4.67 7.03 16.43
CA SER A 71 -3.91 6.26 15.44
C SER A 71 -2.78 7.09 14.84
N SER A 72 -1.70 6.45 14.41
CA SER A 72 -0.59 7.11 13.71
C SER A 72 -0.54 6.69 12.25
N VAL A 73 -0.36 7.67 11.36
CA VAL A 73 -0.27 7.46 9.91
C VAL A 73 0.94 8.18 9.33
N LEU A 74 1.42 7.68 8.19
CA LEU A 74 2.44 8.32 7.38
C LEU A 74 1.78 8.93 6.15
N VAL A 75 2.06 10.21 5.89
CA VAL A 75 1.57 10.92 4.72
C VAL A 75 2.73 11.67 4.08
N ASP A 76 2.85 11.56 2.76
CA ASP A 76 3.81 12.35 2.01
C ASP A 76 3.17 13.66 1.51
N ASP A 77 3.93 14.75 1.58
CA ASP A 77 3.57 16.03 0.99
C ASP A 77 4.85 16.69 0.44
N ASP A 78 4.70 17.55 -0.55
CA ASP A 78 5.78 18.42 -1.03
C ASP A 78 5.79 19.77 -0.29
N ARG A 79 4.67 20.14 0.35
CA ARG A 79 4.53 21.36 1.14
C ARG A 79 5.11 21.21 2.55
N LEU A 80 5.69 22.30 3.05
CA LEU A 80 6.18 22.40 4.42
C LEU A 80 5.03 22.67 5.38
N HIS A 81 4.84 21.74 6.32
CA HIS A 81 3.96 21.89 7.46
C HIS A 81 4.72 21.99 8.78
N VAL A 82 4.13 22.70 9.75
CA VAL A 82 4.73 22.95 11.06
C VAL A 82 4.57 21.72 11.96
N ILE A 83 5.68 21.18 12.48
CA ILE A 83 5.63 20.08 13.46
C ILE A 83 4.94 20.56 14.74
N GLY A 84 4.04 19.74 15.27
CA GLY A 84 3.22 20.03 16.44
C GLY A 84 1.91 20.75 16.14
N SER A 85 1.68 21.18 14.89
CA SER A 85 0.39 21.78 14.51
C SER A 85 -0.70 20.73 14.44
N HIS A 86 -1.92 21.16 14.77
CA HIS A 86 -3.15 20.41 14.53
C HIS A 86 -3.79 20.90 13.24
N ILE A 87 -4.09 19.98 12.32
CA ILE A 87 -4.53 20.25 10.95
C ILE A 87 -5.62 19.28 10.52
N GLY A 88 -6.43 19.68 9.54
CA GLY A 88 -7.34 18.79 8.84
C GLY A 88 -6.62 18.05 7.70
N ILE A 89 -6.77 16.74 7.65
CA ILE A 89 -6.34 15.89 6.54
C ILE A 89 -7.55 15.17 5.93
N GLU A 90 -7.35 14.57 4.77
CA GLU A 90 -8.36 13.77 4.08
C GLU A 90 -8.05 12.28 4.24
N ARG A 91 -9.03 11.52 4.71
CA ARG A 91 -9.08 10.06 4.56
C ARG A 91 -9.84 9.73 3.29
N VAL A 92 -9.14 9.17 2.31
CA VAL A 92 -9.70 8.77 1.04
C VAL A 92 -9.91 7.26 1.05
N SER A 93 -11.14 6.83 0.79
CA SER A 93 -11.48 5.41 0.61
C SER A 93 -11.87 5.16 -0.84
N ARG A 94 -11.33 4.09 -1.42
CA ARG A 94 -11.63 3.64 -2.78
C ARG A 94 -12.58 2.46 -2.77
N GLU A 95 -13.26 2.23 -3.88
CA GLU A 95 -14.27 1.17 -4.01
C GLU A 95 -13.72 -0.24 -3.77
N ASN A 96 -12.42 -0.46 -4.00
CA ASN A 96 -11.74 -1.72 -3.73
C ASN A 96 -11.36 -1.92 -2.25
N GLY A 97 -11.80 -1.02 -1.35
CA GLY A 97 -11.52 -1.04 0.08
C GLY A 97 -10.16 -0.44 0.47
N PHE A 98 -9.36 0.05 -0.49
CA PHE A 98 -8.10 0.72 -0.20
C PHE A 98 -8.34 2.08 0.46
N VAL A 99 -7.68 2.34 1.58
CA VAL A 99 -7.76 3.59 2.34
C VAL A 99 -6.38 4.22 2.41
N PHE A 100 -6.29 5.51 2.12
CA PHE A 100 -5.07 6.29 2.30
C PHE A 100 -5.39 7.68 2.84
N TYR A 101 -4.37 8.35 3.35
CA TYR A 101 -4.46 9.67 3.95
C TYR A 101 -3.65 10.65 3.12
N ARG A 102 -4.16 11.87 2.94
CA ARG A 102 -3.46 12.95 2.26
C ARG A 102 -3.78 14.30 2.88
N PHE A 103 -2.92 15.28 2.67
CA PHE A 103 -3.29 16.67 2.91
C PHE A 103 -4.32 17.11 1.85
N PRO A 104 -5.27 18.00 2.18
CA PRO A 104 -6.17 18.59 1.19
C PRO A 104 -5.36 19.35 0.13
N GLU A 105 -5.82 19.29 -1.12
CA GLU A 105 -5.19 19.99 -2.25
C GLU A 105 -5.18 21.51 -2.05
#